data_AF-A0A9X2RA90-F1
#
_entry.id   AF-A0A9X2RA90-F1
#
_cell.length_a   1.000
_cell.length_b   1.000
_cell.length_c   1.000
_cell.angle_alpha   90.00
_cell.angle_beta   90.00
_cell.angle_gamma   90.00
#
_symmetry.space_group_name_H-M   'P 1'
#
loop_
_entity.id
_entity.type
_entity.pdbx_description
1 polymer ?
#
loop_
_entity_poly.entity_id
_entity_poly.type
_entity_poly.pdbx_seq_one_letter_code
_entity_poly.pdbx_strand_id
1 'polypeptide(L)'
;MTSEELDKIRYPIGKFEFPDNVTDFQVEQWIDILEEFPGKLNRLVRPLSSVQLNTPYRLQGWTIRQLVHHIADSHTNALLRFKWTLTEKTPTIKAYDQNAFALLDDSIWAPAELSLDFLMTLHAKWVFLLDRLDRPSLEKEFLHPETREKVKLIWLLGHYAWHSRHHYAHIENILIKKGWI
;
A
#
# COMPACT_ATOMS: atom_id res chain seq x y z
N MET A 1 18.32 8.81 -18.97
CA MET A 1 18.34 8.28 -17.61
C MET A 1 19.00 6.91 -17.62
N THR A 2 19.93 6.67 -16.71
CA THR A 2 20.57 5.36 -16.53
C THR A 2 19.60 4.36 -15.88
N SER A 3 19.91 3.06 -15.95
CA SER A 3 19.11 2.02 -15.27
C SER A 3 19.04 2.26 -13.75
N GLU A 4 20.10 2.79 -13.17
CA GLU A 4 20.20 3.05 -11.73
C GLU A 4 19.33 4.26 -11.31
N GLU A 5 19.28 5.30 -12.16
CA GLU A 5 18.38 6.44 -11.95
C GLU A 5 16.91 6.01 -12.07
N LEU A 6 16.58 5.11 -13.00
CA LEU A 6 15.23 4.58 -13.15
C LEU A 6 14.82 3.74 -11.92
N ASP A 7 15.73 2.94 -11.38
CA ASP A 7 15.47 2.14 -10.17
C ASP A 7 15.27 3.02 -8.93
N LYS A 8 16.03 4.11 -8.78
CA LYS A 8 15.82 5.07 -7.67
C LYS A 8 14.46 5.76 -7.73
N ILE A 9 13.96 6.06 -8.93
CA ILE A 9 12.59 6.60 -9.09
C ILE A 9 11.54 5.53 -8.82
N ARG A 10 11.79 4.28 -9.25
CA ARG A 10 10.86 3.18 -9.06
C ARG A 10 10.78 2.78 -7.59
N TYR A 11 11.89 2.73 -6.87
CA TYR A 11 12.02 2.33 -5.47
C TYR A 11 12.69 3.44 -4.63
N PRO A 12 12.00 4.55 -4.37
CA PRO A 12 12.58 5.72 -3.70
C PRO A 12 13.05 5.45 -2.26
N ILE A 13 12.57 4.37 -1.65
CA ILE A 13 12.95 3.92 -0.30
C ILE A 13 13.59 2.52 -0.30
N GLY A 14 14.07 2.05 -1.46
CA GLY A 14 14.51 0.68 -1.63
C GLY A 14 13.36 -0.32 -1.79
N LYS A 15 13.72 -1.59 -1.99
CA LYS A 15 12.77 -2.71 -2.07
C LYS A 15 12.42 -3.21 -0.68
N PHE A 16 11.31 -3.93 -0.56
CA PHE A 16 10.98 -4.58 0.71
C PHE A 16 11.96 -5.71 0.99
N GLU A 17 12.60 -5.65 2.16
CA GLU A 17 13.46 -6.70 2.68
C GLU A 17 12.80 -7.26 3.94
N PHE A 18 12.48 -8.55 3.93
CA PHE A 18 11.87 -9.20 5.07
C PHE A 18 12.96 -9.65 6.06
N PRO A 19 12.93 -9.22 7.33
CA PRO A 19 13.95 -9.60 8.31
C PRO A 19 13.95 -11.09 8.62
N ASP A 20 15.14 -11.68 8.82
CA ASP A 20 15.29 -13.10 9.22
C ASP A 20 14.61 -13.41 10.56
N ASN A 21 14.61 -12.45 11.48
CA ASN A 21 13.94 -12.55 12.78
C ASN A 21 13.06 -11.32 13.03
N VAL A 22 11.74 -11.53 12.98
CA VAL A 22 10.76 -10.48 13.26
C VAL A 22 10.41 -10.50 14.75
N THR A 23 10.77 -9.44 15.46
CA THR A 23 10.42 -9.23 16.88
C THR A 23 9.02 -8.65 17.03
N ASP A 24 8.44 -8.74 18.22
CA ASP A 24 7.12 -8.15 18.48
C ASP A 24 7.17 -6.61 18.39
N PHE A 25 8.29 -6.00 18.81
CA PHE A 25 8.56 -4.57 18.57
C PHE A 25 8.52 -4.20 17.08
N GLN A 26 9.07 -5.06 16.20
CA GLN A 26 9.02 -4.80 14.76
C GLN A 26 7.60 -4.93 14.19
N VAL A 27 6.80 -5.85 14.74
CA VAL A 27 5.37 -5.98 14.41
C VAL A 27 4.61 -4.73 14.82
N GLU A 28 4.80 -4.25 16.05
CA GLU A 28 4.21 -3.00 16.56
C GLU A 28 4.57 -1.82 15.65
N GLN A 29 5.85 -1.66 15.29
CA GLN A 29 6.29 -0.60 14.37
C GLN A 29 5.62 -0.68 12.99
N TRP A 30 5.36 -1.88 12.46
CA TRP A 30 4.62 -2.02 11.20
C TRP A 30 3.14 -1.66 11.35
N ILE A 31 2.53 -1.98 12.49
CA ILE A 31 1.15 -1.59 12.79
C ILE A 31 1.05 -0.06 12.94
N ASP A 32 1.98 0.58 13.67
CA ASP A 32 2.06 2.04 13.82
C ASP A 32 2.15 2.74 12.44
N ILE A 33 2.98 2.20 11.53
CA ILE A 33 3.08 2.73 10.16
C ILE A 33 1.72 2.66 9.46
N LEU A 34 0.99 1.54 9.58
CA LEU A 34 -0.33 1.41 8.98
C LEU A 34 -1.36 2.32 9.65
N GLU A 35 -1.29 2.54 10.95
CA GLU A 35 -2.19 3.45 11.68
C GLU A 35 -2.01 4.90 11.25
N GLU A 36 -0.76 5.38 11.16
CA GLU A 36 -0.47 6.77 10.84
C GLU A 36 -0.62 7.12 9.36
N PHE A 37 -0.43 6.13 8.49
CA PHE A 37 -0.31 6.34 7.05
C PHE A 37 -1.49 7.08 6.41
N PRO A 38 -2.77 6.71 6.62
CA PRO A 38 -3.90 7.43 6.03
C PRO A 38 -3.91 8.91 6.38
N GLY A 39 -3.61 9.26 7.64
CA GLY A 39 -3.54 10.65 8.08
C GLY A 39 -2.40 11.43 7.42
N LYS A 40 -1.23 10.80 7.26
CA LYS A 40 -0.08 11.39 6.54
C LYS A 40 -0.41 11.61 5.06
N LEU A 41 -0.95 10.60 4.39
CA LEU A 41 -1.34 10.67 2.98
C LEU A 41 -2.41 11.75 2.74
N ASN A 42 -3.43 11.81 3.62
CA ASN A 42 -4.49 12.81 3.53
C ASN A 42 -3.94 14.24 3.59
N ARG A 43 -3.05 14.53 4.54
CA ARG A 43 -2.40 15.86 4.65
C ARG A 43 -1.58 16.21 3.42
N LEU A 44 -0.89 15.24 2.83
CA LEU A 44 -0.04 15.46 1.65
C LEU A 44 -0.87 15.70 0.37
N VAL A 45 -1.97 14.98 0.20
CA VAL A 45 -2.70 14.89 -1.08
C VAL A 45 -3.93 15.82 -1.13
N ARG A 46 -4.67 15.96 -0.02
CA ARG A 46 -5.94 16.70 -0.01
C ARG A 46 -5.83 18.17 -0.45
N PRO A 47 -4.72 18.89 -0.18
CA PRO A 47 -4.57 20.27 -0.68
C PRO A 47 -4.26 20.39 -2.17
N LEU A 48 -3.97 19.28 -2.87
CA LEU A 48 -3.52 19.31 -4.26
C LEU A 48 -4.66 19.70 -5.21
N SER A 49 -4.35 20.60 -6.14
CA SER A 49 -5.23 20.96 -7.24
C SER A 49 -5.43 19.80 -8.22
N SER A 50 -6.48 19.87 -9.04
CA SER A 50 -6.71 18.85 -10.08
C SER A 50 -5.54 18.72 -11.07
N VAL A 51 -4.81 19.80 -11.36
CA VAL A 51 -3.64 19.76 -12.25
C VAL A 51 -2.50 18.97 -11.59
N GLN A 52 -2.27 19.17 -10.29
CA GLN A 52 -1.27 18.42 -9.53
C GLN A 52 -1.67 16.94 -9.42
N LEU A 53 -2.93 16.65 -9.06
CA LEU A 53 -3.45 15.28 -8.97
C LEU A 53 -3.33 14.50 -10.28
N ASN A 54 -3.50 15.17 -11.42
CA ASN A 54 -3.40 14.57 -12.75
C ASN A 54 -1.96 14.56 -13.30
N THR A 55 -0.95 14.90 -12.48
CA THR A 55 0.47 14.83 -12.86
C THR A 55 1.04 13.43 -12.62
N PRO A 56 1.71 12.81 -13.61
CA PRO A 56 2.42 11.55 -13.40
C PRO A 56 3.54 11.65 -12.35
N TYR A 57 3.60 10.71 -11.41
CA TYR A 57 4.66 10.71 -10.38
C TYR A 57 6.06 10.39 -10.96
N ARG A 58 6.09 9.75 -12.13
CA ARG A 58 7.28 9.51 -12.96
C ARG A 58 6.93 9.45 -14.45
N LEU A 59 7.94 9.49 -15.31
CA LEU A 59 7.75 9.34 -16.75
C LEU A 59 7.03 8.01 -17.06
N GLN A 60 5.92 8.08 -17.79
CA GLN A 60 5.04 6.95 -18.12
C GLN A 60 4.51 6.17 -16.89
N GLY A 61 4.53 6.78 -15.71
CA GLY A 61 3.90 6.24 -14.50
C GLY A 61 2.46 6.71 -14.36
N TRP A 62 1.79 6.21 -13.32
CA TRP A 62 0.47 6.68 -12.91
C TRP A 62 0.49 8.15 -12.48
N THR A 63 -0.65 8.80 -12.60
CA THR A 63 -0.91 10.09 -11.95
C THR A 63 -0.95 9.95 -10.43
N ILE A 64 -0.80 11.06 -9.70
CA ILE A 64 -0.97 11.06 -8.24
C ILE A 64 -2.38 10.54 -7.87
N ARG A 65 -3.42 10.95 -8.62
CA ARG A 65 -4.79 10.47 -8.45
C ARG A 65 -4.91 8.95 -8.56
N GLN A 66 -4.45 8.39 -9.67
CA GLN A 66 -4.45 6.93 -9.88
C GLN A 66 -3.67 6.21 -8.79
N LEU A 67 -2.54 6.77 -8.34
CA LEU A 67 -1.75 6.16 -7.26
C LEU A 67 -2.51 6.15 -5.93
N VAL A 68 -3.26 7.20 -5.61
CA VAL A 68 -4.10 7.28 -4.41
C VAL A 68 -5.25 6.26 -4.46
N HIS A 69 -5.90 6.10 -5.61
CA HIS A 69 -6.92 5.06 -5.80
C HIS A 69 -6.32 3.65 -5.70
N HIS A 70 -5.16 3.42 -6.32
CA HIS A 70 -4.43 2.17 -6.22
C HIS A 70 -4.10 1.77 -4.77
N ILE A 71 -3.66 2.73 -3.94
CA ILE A 71 -3.39 2.47 -2.52
C ILE A 71 -4.66 1.94 -1.82
N ALA A 72 -5.82 2.56 -2.07
CA ALA A 72 -7.09 2.10 -1.52
C ALA A 72 -7.46 0.68 -1.98
N ASP A 73 -7.32 0.38 -3.27
CA ASP A 73 -7.63 -0.95 -3.82
C ASP A 73 -6.68 -2.02 -3.30
N SER A 74 -5.39 -1.72 -3.29
CA SER A 74 -4.33 -2.63 -2.84
C SER A 74 -4.50 -2.97 -1.36
N HIS A 75 -4.83 -1.98 -0.53
CA HIS A 75 -5.00 -2.16 0.91
C HIS A 75 -6.33 -2.87 1.23
N THR A 76 -7.37 -2.67 0.41
CA THR A 76 -8.62 -3.45 0.51
C THR A 76 -8.36 -4.93 0.25
N ASN A 77 -7.63 -5.24 -0.81
CA ASN A 77 -7.21 -6.60 -1.12
C ASN A 77 -6.37 -7.20 0.02
N ALA A 78 -5.48 -6.41 0.63
CA ALA A 78 -4.70 -6.83 1.79
C ALA A 78 -5.59 -7.24 2.96
N LEU A 79 -6.53 -6.38 3.38
CA LEU A 79 -7.44 -6.67 4.48
C LEU A 79 -8.28 -7.92 4.21
N LEU A 80 -8.74 -8.13 2.98
CA LEU A 80 -9.45 -9.35 2.59
C LEU A 80 -8.56 -10.59 2.71
N ARG A 81 -7.30 -10.52 2.27
CA ARG A 81 -6.32 -11.62 2.41
C ARG A 81 -6.07 -11.96 3.88
N PHE A 82 -5.97 -10.97 4.76
CA PHE A 82 -5.90 -11.19 6.21
C PHE A 82 -7.14 -11.97 6.68
N LYS A 83 -8.35 -11.50 6.34
CA LYS A 83 -9.59 -12.14 6.79
C LYS A 83 -9.76 -13.57 6.28
N TRP A 84 -9.50 -13.84 5.00
CA TRP A 84 -9.54 -15.20 4.46
C TRP A 84 -8.53 -16.11 5.18
N THR A 85 -7.28 -15.66 5.32
CA THR A 85 -6.23 -16.46 5.95
C THR A 85 -6.50 -16.77 7.43
N LEU A 86 -7.16 -15.85 8.13
CA LEU A 86 -7.53 -16.06 9.53
C LEU A 86 -8.71 -17.04 9.71
N THR A 87 -9.58 -17.16 8.70
CA THR A 87 -10.85 -17.89 8.78
C THR A 87 -10.89 -19.18 7.96
N GLU A 88 -9.94 -19.38 7.05
CA GLU A 88 -9.86 -20.53 6.16
C GLU A 88 -8.53 -21.28 6.35
N LYS A 89 -8.52 -22.58 6.02
CA LYS A 89 -7.30 -23.39 6.08
C LYS A 89 -6.45 -23.16 4.82
N THR A 90 -5.45 -22.28 4.94
CA THR A 90 -4.47 -21.98 3.88
C THR A 90 -5.13 -21.67 2.53
N PRO A 91 -5.96 -20.61 2.46
CA PRO A 91 -6.73 -20.30 1.26
C PRO A 91 -5.82 -19.93 0.09
N THR A 92 -6.29 -20.18 -1.13
CA THR A 92 -5.69 -19.57 -2.32
C THR A 92 -6.37 -18.22 -2.55
N ILE A 93 -5.62 -17.12 -2.47
CA ILE A 93 -6.19 -15.78 -2.60
C ILE A 93 -6.43 -15.43 -4.07
N LYS A 94 -7.26 -14.40 -4.31
CA LYS A 94 -7.45 -13.83 -5.64
C LYS A 94 -6.36 -12.80 -5.96
N ALA A 95 -5.68 -13.00 -7.09
CA ALA A 95 -4.84 -11.97 -7.70
C ALA A 95 -5.72 -10.99 -8.49
N TYR A 96 -5.21 -9.78 -8.69
CA TYR A 96 -5.89 -8.75 -9.45
C TYR A 96 -4.88 -8.00 -10.31
N ASP A 97 -5.32 -7.52 -11.47
CA ASP A 97 -4.50 -6.69 -12.35
C ASP A 97 -4.61 -5.22 -11.92
N GLN A 98 -3.63 -4.79 -11.13
CA GLN A 98 -3.56 -3.41 -10.64
C GLN A 98 -3.43 -2.37 -11.77
N ASN A 99 -2.84 -2.74 -12.92
CA ASN A 99 -2.72 -1.82 -14.05
C ASN A 99 -4.06 -1.67 -14.74
N ALA A 100 -4.82 -2.76 -14.89
CA ALA A 100 -6.18 -2.68 -15.40
C ALA A 100 -7.10 -1.86 -14.48
N PHE A 101 -6.98 -2.03 -13.15
CA PHE A 101 -7.75 -1.24 -12.18
C PHE A 101 -7.44 0.26 -12.30
N ALA A 102 -6.16 0.64 -12.38
CA ALA A 102 -5.75 2.03 -12.52
C ALA A 102 -6.22 2.71 -13.82
N LEU A 103 -6.71 1.93 -14.80
CA LEU A 103 -7.26 2.42 -16.07
C LEU A 103 -8.79 2.52 -16.08
N LEU A 104 -9.48 2.15 -14.99
CA LEU A 104 -10.92 2.33 -14.86
C LEU A 104 -11.27 3.80 -14.61
N ASP A 105 -12.49 4.19 -15.00
CA ASP A 105 -12.94 5.60 -14.94
C ASP A 105 -12.92 6.16 -13.52
N ASP A 106 -13.20 5.34 -12.50
CA ASP A 106 -13.12 5.77 -11.10
C ASP A 106 -11.67 6.08 -10.70
N SER A 107 -10.71 5.28 -11.17
CA SER A 107 -9.28 5.53 -10.91
C SER A 107 -8.71 6.71 -11.70
N ILE A 108 -9.25 7.03 -12.87
CA ILE A 108 -8.76 8.13 -13.72
C ILE A 108 -9.42 9.46 -13.33
N TRP A 109 -10.69 9.47 -12.97
CA TRP A 109 -11.49 10.70 -12.90
C TRP A 109 -12.08 11.00 -11.53
N ALA A 110 -12.25 10.01 -10.65
CA ALA A 110 -12.91 10.27 -9.39
C ALA A 110 -12.10 11.22 -8.49
N PRO A 111 -12.75 11.99 -7.60
CA PRO A 111 -12.06 12.77 -6.58
C PRO A 111 -11.16 11.87 -5.72
N ALA A 112 -9.90 12.27 -5.51
CA ALA A 112 -8.96 11.51 -4.69
C ALA A 112 -9.45 11.36 -3.24
N GLU A 113 -10.26 12.33 -2.79
CA GLU A 113 -10.92 12.38 -1.49
C GLU A 113 -11.73 11.11 -1.20
N LEU A 114 -12.35 10.49 -2.21
CA LEU A 114 -13.09 9.24 -2.00
C LEU A 114 -12.18 8.14 -1.44
N SER A 115 -11.00 7.97 -2.03
CA SER A 115 -10.02 6.99 -1.57
C SER A 115 -9.32 7.43 -0.29
N LEU A 116 -9.05 8.73 -0.11
CA LEU A 116 -8.45 9.24 1.12
C LEU A 116 -9.36 9.00 2.35
N ASP A 117 -10.65 9.32 2.24
CA ASP A 117 -11.62 9.14 3.32
C ASP A 117 -11.89 7.64 3.56
N PHE A 118 -11.95 6.85 2.50
CA PHE A 118 -12.08 5.40 2.60
C PHE A 118 -10.87 4.75 3.30
N LEU A 119 -9.64 5.18 2.97
CA LEU A 119 -8.42 4.67 3.59
C LEU A 119 -8.40 4.91 5.11
N MET A 120 -8.90 6.04 5.60
CA MET A 120 -9.03 6.30 7.04
C MET A 120 -9.84 5.19 7.72
N THR A 121 -11.01 4.84 7.17
CA THR A 121 -11.89 3.82 7.74
C THR A 121 -11.32 2.41 7.56
N LEU A 122 -10.76 2.13 6.38
CA LEU A 122 -10.17 0.84 6.06
C LEU A 122 -9.04 0.49 7.05
N HIS A 123 -8.10 1.43 7.25
CA HIS A 123 -6.98 1.23 8.16
C HIS A 123 -7.40 1.18 9.62
N ALA A 124 -8.36 2.01 10.05
CA ALA A 124 -8.88 1.92 11.41
C ALA A 124 -9.43 0.51 11.72
N LYS A 125 -10.16 -0.10 10.77
CA LYS A 125 -10.63 -1.49 10.91
C LYS A 125 -9.50 -2.51 10.84
N TRP A 126 -8.50 -2.27 10.01
CA TRP A 126 -7.40 -3.20 9.80
C TRP A 126 -6.45 -3.21 11.01
N VAL A 127 -6.04 -2.05 11.50
CA VAL A 127 -5.24 -1.89 12.73
C VAL A 127 -5.98 -2.50 13.92
N PHE A 128 -7.27 -2.20 14.09
CA PHE A 128 -8.07 -2.81 15.16
C PHE A 128 -8.05 -4.35 15.14
N LEU A 129 -8.05 -4.96 13.94
CA LEU A 129 -7.89 -6.40 13.79
C LEU A 129 -6.47 -6.84 14.18
N LEU A 130 -5.44 -6.17 13.66
CA LEU A 130 -4.02 -6.49 13.86
C LEU A 130 -3.63 -6.45 15.34
N ASP A 131 -4.07 -5.42 16.09
CA ASP A 131 -3.79 -5.25 17.53
C ASP A 131 -4.30 -6.40 18.41
N ARG A 132 -5.18 -7.25 17.86
CA ARG A 132 -5.81 -8.36 18.58
C ARG A 132 -5.32 -9.72 18.10
N LEU A 133 -4.42 -9.76 17.12
CA LEU A 133 -3.83 -11.01 16.66
C LEU A 133 -2.70 -11.42 17.59
N ASP A 134 -2.68 -12.71 17.92
CA ASP A 134 -1.53 -13.32 18.56
C ASP A 134 -0.47 -13.70 17.52
N ARG A 135 0.74 -14.01 18.01
CA ARG A 135 1.85 -14.42 17.15
C ARG A 135 1.50 -15.64 16.27
N PRO A 136 0.88 -16.72 16.78
CA PRO A 136 0.43 -17.84 15.95
C PRO A 136 -0.51 -17.45 14.81
N SER A 137 -1.41 -16.48 15.01
CA SER A 137 -2.29 -15.99 13.95
C SER A 137 -1.52 -15.29 12.83
N LEU A 138 -0.48 -14.52 13.16
CA LEU A 138 0.39 -13.87 12.19
C LEU A 138 1.28 -14.86 11.40
N GLU A 139 1.52 -16.05 11.94
CA GLU A 139 2.23 -17.13 11.26
C GLU A 139 1.34 -17.94 10.32
N LYS A 140 0.01 -17.69 10.27
CA LYS A 140 -0.88 -18.30 9.28
C LYS A 140 -0.52 -17.83 7.86
N GLU A 141 -0.79 -18.70 6.90
CA GLU A 141 -0.34 -18.55 5.51
C GLU A 141 -1.48 -18.68 4.52
N PHE A 142 -1.38 -17.97 3.40
CA PHE A 142 -2.19 -18.19 2.20
C PHE A 142 -1.30 -18.61 1.01
N LEU A 143 -1.92 -19.12 -0.04
CA LEU A 143 -1.26 -19.44 -1.30
C LEU A 143 -1.44 -18.32 -2.32
N HIS A 144 -0.34 -17.85 -2.89
CA HIS A 144 -0.41 -16.99 -4.07
C HIS A 144 -0.94 -17.81 -5.25
N PRO A 145 -1.96 -17.33 -6.00
CA PRO A 145 -2.67 -18.15 -6.98
C PRO A 145 -1.79 -18.61 -8.14
N GLU A 146 -0.80 -17.80 -8.53
CA GLU A 146 0.05 -18.07 -9.69
C GLU A 146 1.30 -18.87 -9.33
N THR A 147 2.01 -18.45 -8.28
CA THR A 147 3.29 -19.06 -7.87
C THR A 147 3.09 -20.26 -6.96
N ARG A 148 1.90 -20.40 -6.36
CA ARG A 148 1.57 -21.40 -5.31
C ARG A 148 2.46 -21.29 -4.07
N GLU A 149 3.22 -20.20 -3.95
CA GLU A 149 4.04 -19.91 -2.79
C GLU A 149 3.16 -19.62 -1.59
N LYS A 150 3.63 -20.05 -0.41
CA LYS A 150 3.01 -19.74 0.86
C LYS A 150 3.50 -18.39 1.35
N VAL A 151 2.57 -17.50 1.65
CA VAL A 151 2.87 -16.17 2.17
C VAL A 151 2.25 -16.06 3.55
N LYS A 152 3.08 -15.77 4.56
CA LYS A 152 2.65 -15.55 5.94
C LYS A 152 2.00 -14.18 6.11
N LEU A 153 1.06 -14.07 7.04
CA LEU A 153 0.45 -12.79 7.39
C LEU A 153 1.46 -11.80 7.98
N ILE A 154 2.46 -12.27 8.73
CA ILE A 154 3.54 -11.40 9.25
C ILE A 154 4.39 -10.79 8.13
N TRP A 155 4.63 -11.53 7.05
CA TRP A 155 5.28 -11.01 5.85
C TRP A 155 4.39 -9.97 5.17
N LEU A 156 3.09 -10.28 5.03
CA LEU A 156 2.12 -9.38 4.42
C LEU A 156 2.03 -8.04 5.20
N LEU A 157 2.03 -8.09 6.53
CA LEU A 157 2.05 -6.91 7.40
C LEU A 157 3.26 -6.02 7.08
N GLY A 158 4.47 -6.56 7.14
CA GLY A 158 5.69 -5.81 6.85
C GLY A 158 5.71 -5.26 5.42
N HIS A 159 5.27 -6.06 4.45
CA HIS A 159 5.19 -5.64 3.06
C HIS A 159 4.24 -4.45 2.88
N TYR A 160 3.08 -4.44 3.55
CA TYR A 160 2.13 -3.33 3.44
C TYR A 160 2.55 -2.09 4.23
N ALA A 161 3.32 -2.23 5.31
CA ALA A 161 4.00 -1.11 5.94
C ALA A 161 5.02 -0.46 4.98
N TRP A 162 5.81 -1.27 4.27
CA TRP A 162 6.71 -0.79 3.21
C TRP A 162 5.93 -0.15 2.04
N HIS A 163 4.89 -0.81 1.53
CA HIS A 163 4.07 -0.35 0.40
C HIS A 163 3.46 1.03 0.66
N SER A 164 2.97 1.23 1.89
CA SER A 164 2.45 2.52 2.37
C SER A 164 3.51 3.62 2.26
N ARG A 165 4.69 3.39 2.85
CA ARG A 165 5.80 4.35 2.80
C ARG A 165 6.34 4.57 1.39
N HIS A 166 6.35 3.51 0.58
CA HIS A 166 6.85 3.51 -0.79
C HIS A 166 6.03 4.44 -1.68
N HIS A 167 4.71 4.30 -1.67
CA HIS A 167 3.85 5.17 -2.48
C HIS A 167 3.70 6.57 -1.91
N TYR A 168 3.75 6.73 -0.58
CA TYR A 168 3.90 8.06 0.02
C TYR A 168 5.12 8.78 -0.55
N ALA A 169 6.29 8.12 -0.59
CA ALA A 169 7.52 8.70 -1.11
C ALA A 169 7.45 9.01 -2.61
N HIS A 170 6.72 8.22 -3.42
CA HIS A 170 6.48 8.58 -4.83
C HIS A 170 5.76 9.91 -4.97
N ILE A 171 4.71 10.12 -4.18
CA ILE A 171 3.93 11.38 -4.20
C ILE A 171 4.81 12.51 -3.68
N GLU A 172 5.39 12.36 -2.49
CA GLU A 172 6.24 13.40 -1.88
C GLU A 172 7.37 13.85 -2.81
N ASN A 173 8.07 12.91 -3.44
CA ASN A 173 9.17 13.23 -4.37
C ASN A 173 8.72 14.02 -5.59
N ILE A 174 7.56 13.71 -6.18
CA ILE A 174 7.06 14.50 -7.31
C ILE A 174 6.63 15.90 -6.87
N LEU A 175 6.05 16.04 -5.67
CA LEU A 175 5.69 17.35 -5.12
C LEU A 175 6.94 18.22 -4.89
N ILE A 176 7.98 17.66 -4.24
CA ILE A 176 9.28 18.33 -4.03
C ILE A 176 9.91 18.72 -5.37
N LYS A 177 9.97 17.77 -6.32
CA LYS A 177 10.56 18.01 -7.65
C LYS A 177 9.87 19.14 -8.42
N LYS A 178 8.58 19.36 -8.16
CA LYS A 178 7.78 20.42 -8.78
C LYS A 178 7.77 21.73 -7.96
N GLY A 179 8.37 21.75 -6.77
CA GLY A 179 8.36 22.90 -5.87
C GLY A 179 6.98 23.21 -5.30
N TRP A 180 6.14 22.19 -5.11
CA TRP A 180 4.80 22.34 -4.54
C TRP A 180 4.77 22.18 -3.02
N ILE A 181 5.83 21.61 -2.46
CA ILE A 181 6.15 21.56 -1.03
C ILE A 181 7.64 21.83 -0.84
#